data_AF-A0A940CLU0-F1
#
_entry.id   AF-A0A940CLU0-F1
#
_cell.length_a   1.000
_cell.length_b   1.000
_cell.length_c   1.000
_cell.angle_alpha   90.00
_cell.angle_beta   90.00
_cell.angle_gamma   90.00
#
_symmetry.space_group_name_H-M   'P 1'
#
loop_
_entity.id
_entity.type
_entity.pdbx_description
1 polymer ?
#
loop_
_entity_poly.entity_id
_entity_poly.type
_entity_poly.pdbx_seq_one_letter_code
_entity_poly.pdbx_strand_id
1 'polypeptide(L)' 'MSDENLFPLLPLRDVVVFPHMMVPLFVGREKSITALNEVMKTNKKIVLVTQKNSE' A
#
# COMPACT_ATOMS: atom_id res chain seq x y z
N MET A 1 0.27 1.34 27.03
CA MET A 1 -0.03 0.65 25.76
C MET A 1 1.01 1.10 24.76
N SER A 2 1.89 0.19 24.36
CA SER A 2 2.88 0.44 23.30
C SER A 2 2.14 0.73 22.00
N ASP A 3 2.45 1.86 21.36
CA ASP A 3 1.85 2.31 20.11
C ASP A 3 1.63 1.14 19.15
N GLU A 4 0.37 0.88 18.81
CA GLU A 4 0.04 0.01 17.69
C GLU A 4 0.74 0.60 16.47
N ASN A 5 1.71 -0.12 15.91
CA ASN A 5 2.43 0.31 14.72
C ASN A 5 1.46 0.35 13.53
N LEU A 6 0.74 1.46 13.40
CA LEU A 6 -0.17 1.75 12.30
C LEU A 6 0.65 2.03 11.04
N PHE A 7 0.51 1.15 10.05
CA PHE A 7 1.13 1.33 8.75
C PHE A 7 0.07 1.68 7.70
N PRO A 8 0.35 2.64 6.80
CA PRO A 8 -0.51 2.88 5.66
C PRO A 8 -0.63 1.63 4.77
N LEU A 9 -1.80 1.46 4.21
CA LEU A 9 -2.23 0.29 3.46
C LEU A 9 -2.53 0.69 2.01
N LEU A 10 -2.07 -0.10 1.04
CA LEU A 10 -2.42 0.06 -0.37
C LEU A 10 -2.97 -1.25 -0.93
N PRO A 11 -4.27 -1.30 -1.29
CA PRO A 11 -4.84 -2.46 -1.93
C PRO A 11 -4.37 -2.59 -3.38
N LEU A 12 -4.03 -3.82 -3.78
CA LEU A 12 -3.67 -4.24 -5.13
C LEU A 12 -4.80 -5.10 -5.70
N ARG A 13 -5.19 -4.82 -6.96
CA ARG A 13 -6.24 -5.58 -7.65
C ARG A 13 -5.68 -6.59 -8.64
N ASP A 14 -4.78 -6.13 -9.50
CA ASP A 14 -4.39 -6.88 -10.71
C ASP A 14 -2.98 -7.51 -10.59
N VAL A 15 -2.32 -7.37 -9.45
CA VAL A 15 -0.92 -7.78 -9.28
C VAL A 15 -0.62 -8.25 -7.85
N VAL A 16 0.26 -9.26 -7.75
CA VAL A 16 0.92 -9.67 -6.51
C VAL A 16 2.40 -9.37 -6.65
N VAL A 17 2.99 -8.69 -5.67
CA VAL A 17 4.41 -8.32 -5.68
C VAL A 17 5.20 -9.18 -4.70
N PHE A 18 6.38 -9.60 -5.13
CA PHE A 18 7.34 -10.34 -4.31
C PHE A 18 8.59 -9.49 -4.05
N PRO A 19 9.39 -9.84 -3.03
CA PRO A 19 10.66 -9.17 -2.78
C PRO A 19 11.53 -9.06 -4.04
N HIS A 20 12.29 -7.97 -4.14
CA HIS A 20 13.18 -7.64 -5.26
C HIS A 20 12.52 -7.32 -6.61
N MET A 21 11.18 -7.30 -6.70
CA MET A 21 10.49 -6.82 -7.90
C MET A 21 10.44 -5.28 -7.97
N MET A 22 10.66 -4.72 -9.17
CA MET A 22 10.34 -3.32 -9.47
C MET A 22 9.12 -3.28 -10.39
N VAL A 23 7.96 -2.89 -9.85
CA VAL A 23 6.71 -2.78 -10.61
C VAL A 23 6.14 -1.37 -10.49
N PRO A 24 5.70 -0.73 -11.59
CA PRO A 24 4.94 0.49 -11.50
C PRO A 24 3.53 0.20 -10.98
N LEU A 25 3.05 1.00 -10.02
CA LEU A 25 1.70 0.91 -9.49
C LEU A 25 0.89 2.13 -9.93
N PHE A 26 -0.29 1.88 -10.50
CA PHE A 26 -1.24 2.94 -10.84
C PHE A 26 -2.19 3.18 -9.67
N VAL A 27 -2.18 4.38 -9.13
CA VAL A 27 -3.02 4.77 -7.98
C VAL A 27 -3.98 5.87 -8.41
N GLY A 28 -5.29 5.57 -8.38
CA GLY A 28 -6.32 6.52 -8.82
C GLY A 28 -7.40 6.87 -7.79
N ARG A 29 -7.50 6.13 -6.68
CA ARG A 29 -8.49 6.40 -5.62
C ARG A 29 -7.91 7.41 -4.63
N GLU A 30 -8.67 8.44 -4.27
CA GLU A 30 -8.22 9.50 -3.34
C GLU A 30 -7.63 8.94 -2.04
N LYS A 31 -8.30 7.95 -1.43
CA LYS A 31 -7.80 7.29 -0.20
C LYS A 31 -6.42 6.66 -0.39
N SER A 32 -6.17 6.04 -1.54
CA SER A 32 -4.89 5.42 -1.85
C SER A 32 -3.80 6.48 -2.13
N ILE A 33 -4.16 7.59 -2.76
CA ILE A 33 -3.26 8.73 -2.98
C ILE A 33 -2.86 9.35 -1.64
N THR A 34 -3.81 9.57 -0.73
CA THR A 34 -3.53 10.09 0.62
C THR A 34 -2.63 9.16 1.42
N ALA A 35 -2.92 7.85 1.42
CA ALA A 35 -2.08 6.86 2.10
C ALA A 35 -0.64 6.88 1.54
N LEU A 36 -0.47 6.95 0.23
CA LEU A 36 0.86 7.04 -0.40
C LEU A 36 1.58 8.33 0.00
N ASN A 37 0.88 9.47 0.03
CA ASN A 37 1.45 10.74 0.46
C ASN A 37 1.93 10.72 1.92
N GLU A 38 1.24 9.98 2.80
CA GLU A 38 1.64 9.79 4.19
C GLU A 38 2.88 8.90 4.31
N VAL A 39 2.94 7.80 3.55
CA VAL A 39 4.13 6.92 3.47
C VAL A 39 5.36 7.71 3.02
N MET A 40 5.21 8.59 2.05
CA MET A 40 6.31 9.41 1.52
C MET A 40 6.85 10.42 2.55
N LYS A 41 6.05 10.81 3.54
CA LYS A 41 6.46 11.70 4.64
C LYS A 41 7.06 10.98 5.83
N THR A 42 6.93 9.65 5.90
CA THR A 42 7.36 8.82 7.03
C THR A 42 8.52 7.88 6.62
N ASN A 43 8.71 6.77 7.33
CA ASN A 43 9.78 5.78 7.07
C ASN A 43 9.61 4.96 5.77
N LYS A 44 8.74 5.40 4.85
CA LYS A 44 8.48 4.74 3.55
C LYS A 44 8.07 3.27 3.67
N LYS A 45 7.48 2.89 4.80
CA LYS A 45 6.92 1.55 5.02
C LYS A 45 5.45 1.56 4.66
N ILE A 46 5.04 0.64 3.80
CA ILE A 46 3.66 0.46 3.37
C ILE A 46 3.31 -1.02 3.36
N VAL A 47 2.07 -1.33 3.70
CA VAL A 47 1.53 -2.68 3.59
C VAL A 47 0.74 -2.78 2.30
N LEU A 48 1.14 -3.72 1.44
CA LEU A 48 0.43 -4.04 0.21
C LEU A 48 -0.48 -5.23 0.49
N VAL A 49 -1.77 -5.11 0.15
CA VAL A 49 -2.73 -6.21 0.33
C VAL A 49 -3.40 -6.53 -0.99
N THR A 50 -3.56 -7.81 -1.28
CA THR A 50 -4.25 -8.29 -2.47
C THR A 50 -5.69 -8.62 -2.12
N GLN A 51 -6.63 -8.29 -3.00
CA GLN A 51 -8.02 -8.71 -2.81
C GLN A 51 -8.17 -10.19 -3.20
N LYS A 52 -8.79 -11.01 -2.34
CA LYS A 52 -9.05 -12.42 -2.64
C LYS A 52 -10.08 -12.60 -3.75
N ASN A 53 -11.07 -11.70 -3.83
CA ASN A 53 -12.08 -11.69 -4.87
C ASN A 53 -11.93 -10.41 -5.69
N SER A 54 -12.06 -10.48 -7.01
CA SER A 54 -11.95 -9.32 -7.89
C SER A 54 -13.26 -8.54 -8.05
N GLU A 55 -14.38 -9.16 -7.66
CA GLU A 55 -15.71 -8.53 -7.60
C GLU A 55 -15.90 -7.65 -6.36
#